data_AF-A0A354P0P3-F1
#
_entry.id   AF-A0A354P0P3-F1
#
_cell.length_a   1.000
_cell.length_b   1.000
_cell.length_c   1.000
_cell.angle_alpha   90.00
_cell.angle_beta   90.00
_cell.angle_gamma   90.00
#
_symmetry.space_group_name_H-M   'P 1'
#
loop_
_entity.id
_entity.type
_entity.pdbx_description
1 polymer ?
#
loop_
_entity_poly.entity_id
_entity_poly.type
_entity_poly.pdbx_seq_one_letter_code
_entity_poly.pdbx_strand_id
1 'polypeptide(L)'
;MIIEASNAQAVETCMPLSVALKRDIAWAGGKAANLGEMINAGIPVPDGFVVATSAYRAFMIEHGLDEMAREALTGVDIQDSDELASSASDIRQRIVSKNISPDLASDILQKYTSLEKGLVAVRSSATAEDMDNGSFAGQQDTYLNVEGAVELIGAVRDCWASVFEARAIFDREEQGIDHSEVDIAVVVQ
;
A
#
# COMPACT_ATOMS: atom_id res chain seq x y z
N MET A 1 -16.71 -0.67 -39.67
CA MET A 1 -15.99 -1.79 -39.04
C MET A 1 -15.34 -1.20 -37.80
N ILE A 2 -16.09 -1.24 -36.69
CA ILE A 2 -15.64 -0.69 -35.40
C ILE A 2 -14.79 -1.79 -34.78
N ILE A 3 -13.50 -1.52 -34.57
CA ILE A 3 -12.64 -2.39 -33.79
C ILE A 3 -12.97 -2.06 -32.34
N GLU A 4 -13.67 -2.96 -31.66
CA GLU A 4 -13.85 -2.91 -30.22
C GLU A 4 -12.47 -2.90 -29.56
N ALA A 5 -12.24 -1.88 -28.74
CA ALA A 5 -11.08 -1.84 -27.87
C ALA A 5 -11.19 -3.00 -26.89
N SER A 6 -10.31 -3.98 -27.11
CA SER A 6 -10.00 -5.12 -26.27
C SER A 6 -10.10 -4.84 -24.77
N ASN A 7 -11.08 -5.51 -24.16
CA ASN A 7 -11.09 -6.10 -22.82
C ASN A 7 -9.80 -5.84 -22.00
N ALA A 8 -9.80 -4.79 -21.18
CA ALA A 8 -8.87 -4.71 -20.06
C ALA A 8 -9.28 -5.81 -19.08
N GLN A 9 -8.44 -6.84 -18.92
CA GLN A 9 -8.55 -7.72 -17.74
C GLN A 9 -8.64 -6.81 -16.52
N ALA A 10 -9.76 -6.86 -15.81
CA ALA A 10 -9.87 -6.23 -14.51
C ALA A 10 -8.73 -6.82 -13.66
N VAL A 11 -7.68 -6.03 -13.45
CA VAL A 11 -6.63 -6.39 -12.50
C VAL A 11 -7.35 -6.48 -11.16
N GLU A 12 -7.42 -7.67 -10.59
CA GLU A 12 -8.14 -7.88 -9.33
C GLU A 12 -7.46 -7.07 -8.23
N THR A 13 -8.04 -5.90 -7.91
CA THR A 13 -7.48 -4.92 -7.00
C THR A 13 -7.71 -5.27 -5.54
N CYS A 14 -8.79 -6.00 -5.23
CA CYS A 14 -9.07 -6.48 -3.88
C CYS A 14 -9.40 -7.99 -3.88
N MET A 15 -8.60 -8.79 -3.18
CA MET A 15 -8.78 -10.25 -3.12
C MET A 15 -8.69 -10.81 -1.70
N PRO A 16 -9.35 -11.95 -1.42
CA PRO A 16 -9.25 -12.60 -0.11
C PRO A 16 -7.80 -12.87 0.29
N LEU A 17 -7.48 -12.70 1.57
CA LEU A 17 -6.12 -12.90 2.06
C LEU A 17 -5.59 -14.33 1.83
N SER A 18 -6.49 -15.31 1.79
CA SER A 18 -6.17 -16.72 1.53
C SER A 18 -5.55 -17.00 0.16
N VAL A 19 -5.67 -16.08 -0.81
CA VAL A 19 -5.05 -16.25 -2.14
C VAL A 19 -3.67 -15.61 -2.25
N ALA A 20 -3.25 -14.80 -1.26
CA ALA A 20 -1.94 -14.16 -1.22
C ALA A 20 -0.87 -15.15 -0.76
N LEU A 21 -0.14 -15.75 -1.69
CA LEU A 21 0.89 -16.73 -1.36
C LEU A 21 2.29 -16.13 -1.51
N LYS A 22 3.32 -16.85 -1.05
CA LYS A 22 4.71 -16.37 -1.07
C LYS A 22 5.21 -15.99 -2.46
N ARG A 23 4.68 -16.63 -3.50
CA ARG A 23 4.99 -16.30 -4.91
C ARG A 23 4.39 -14.97 -5.37
N ASP A 24 3.44 -14.41 -4.61
CA ASP A 24 2.64 -13.24 -4.97
C ASP A 24 3.08 -11.98 -4.20
N ILE A 25 4.31 -11.94 -3.67
CA ILE A 25 4.86 -10.77 -2.96
C ILE A 25 4.77 -9.50 -3.81
N ALA A 26 5.03 -9.56 -5.11
CA ALA A 26 4.91 -8.40 -5.99
C ALA A 26 3.47 -7.83 -6.06
N TRP A 27 2.46 -8.67 -5.81
CA TRP A 27 1.04 -8.30 -5.83
C TRP A 27 0.51 -7.90 -4.44
N ALA A 28 0.94 -8.60 -3.39
CA ALA A 28 0.37 -8.49 -2.04
C ALA A 28 1.33 -7.93 -0.98
N GLY A 29 2.62 -7.78 -1.28
CA GLY A 29 3.66 -7.52 -0.28
C GLY A 29 3.96 -8.73 0.62
N GLY A 30 5.04 -8.62 1.40
CA GLY A 30 5.58 -9.71 2.22
C GLY A 30 4.61 -10.20 3.30
N LYS A 31 4.04 -9.27 4.09
CA LYS A 31 3.07 -9.61 5.14
C LYS A 31 1.84 -10.34 4.65
N ALA A 32 1.17 -9.83 3.63
CA ALA A 32 -0.04 -10.45 3.12
C ALA A 32 0.24 -11.85 2.56
N ALA A 33 1.35 -12.00 1.82
CA ALA A 33 1.81 -13.28 1.31
C ALA A 33 2.07 -14.29 2.45
N ASN A 34 2.75 -13.86 3.51
CA ASN A 34 2.99 -14.71 4.68
C ASN A 34 1.68 -15.08 5.42
N LEU A 35 0.72 -14.15 5.53
CA LEU A 35 -0.58 -14.45 6.15
C LEU A 35 -1.39 -15.45 5.33
N GLY A 36 -1.39 -15.35 4.00
CA GLY A 36 -2.06 -16.33 3.15
C GLY A 36 -1.40 -17.71 3.20
N GLU A 37 -0.07 -17.79 3.29
CA GLU A 37 0.62 -19.07 3.56
C GLU A 37 0.17 -19.69 4.89
N MET A 38 0.04 -18.88 5.96
CA MET A 38 -0.46 -19.36 7.24
C MET A 38 -1.90 -19.89 7.16
N ILE A 39 -2.78 -19.18 6.45
CA ILE A 39 -4.16 -19.63 6.20
C ILE A 39 -4.15 -21.00 5.50
N ASN A 40 -3.34 -21.16 4.45
CA ASN A 40 -3.26 -22.39 3.67
C ASN A 40 -2.61 -23.54 4.46
N ALA A 41 -1.75 -23.22 5.45
CA ALA A 41 -1.21 -24.18 6.40
C ALA A 41 -2.21 -24.59 7.51
N GLY A 42 -3.42 -24.03 7.52
CA GLY A 42 -4.45 -24.30 8.53
C GLY A 42 -4.21 -23.60 9.87
N ILE A 43 -3.32 -22.60 9.90
CA ILE A 43 -3.11 -21.76 11.09
C ILE A 43 -4.31 -20.81 11.20
N PRO A 44 -4.90 -20.64 12.40
CA PRO A 44 -6.01 -19.71 12.59
C PRO A 44 -5.54 -18.27 12.43
N VAL A 45 -5.86 -17.68 11.28
CA VAL A 45 -5.63 -16.28 10.93
C VAL A 45 -7.00 -15.63 10.70
N PRO A 46 -7.26 -14.41 11.21
CA PRO A 46 -8.52 -13.72 10.96
C PRO A 46 -8.80 -13.54 9.45
N ASP A 47 -10.05 -13.72 9.04
CA ASP A 47 -10.45 -13.43 7.68
C ASP A 47 -10.24 -11.96 7.34
N GLY A 48 -9.86 -11.71 6.09
CA GLY A 48 -9.57 -10.39 5.56
C GLY A 48 -9.29 -10.42 4.06
N PHE A 49 -8.90 -9.27 3.52
CA PHE A 49 -8.56 -9.11 2.11
C PHE A 49 -7.33 -8.21 1.95
N VAL A 50 -6.77 -8.25 0.74
CA VAL A 50 -5.61 -7.46 0.32
C VAL A 50 -6.08 -6.47 -0.73
N VAL A 51 -5.75 -5.20 -0.54
CA VAL A 51 -5.73 -4.17 -1.59
C VAL A 51 -4.36 -4.22 -2.24
N ALA A 52 -4.32 -4.60 -3.52
CA ALA A 52 -3.12 -4.94 -4.25
C ALA A 52 -2.16 -3.76 -4.48
N THR A 53 -0.90 -4.06 -4.74
CA THR A 53 0.13 -3.08 -5.16
C THR A 53 -0.26 -2.31 -6.42
N SER A 54 -0.98 -2.96 -7.35
CA SER A 54 -1.49 -2.32 -8.56
C SER A 54 -2.49 -1.19 -8.28
N ALA A 55 -3.24 -1.28 -7.18
CA ALA A 55 -4.16 -0.23 -6.75
C ALA A 55 -3.39 1.01 -6.27
N TYR A 56 -2.32 0.81 -5.50
CA TYR A 56 -1.38 1.87 -5.13
C TYR A 56 -0.75 2.52 -6.37
N ARG A 57 -0.23 1.72 -7.31
CA ARG A 57 0.40 2.25 -8.52
C ARG A 57 -0.55 3.03 -9.42
N ALA A 58 -1.77 2.52 -9.62
CA ALA A 58 -2.80 3.25 -10.34
C ALA A 58 -3.09 4.61 -9.69
N PHE A 59 -3.20 4.65 -8.36
CA PHE A 59 -3.40 5.89 -7.60
C PHE A 59 -2.21 6.87 -7.73
N MET A 60 -0.98 6.39 -7.62
CA MET A 60 0.23 7.23 -7.78
C MET A 60 0.31 7.85 -9.17
N ILE A 61 0.05 7.06 -10.22
CA ILE A 61 0.08 7.50 -11.62
C ILE A 61 -1.06 8.48 -11.90
N GLU A 62 -2.29 8.16 -11.48
CA GLU A 62 -3.48 9.00 -11.71
C GLU A 62 -3.28 10.43 -11.19
N HIS A 63 -2.62 10.57 -10.03
CA HIS A 63 -2.42 11.85 -9.36
C HIS A 63 -1.04 12.49 -9.61
N GLY A 64 -0.18 11.86 -10.43
CA GLY A 64 1.17 12.34 -10.72
C GLY A 64 2.08 12.43 -9.48
N LEU A 65 1.90 11.50 -8.53
CA LEU A 65 2.52 11.58 -7.21
C LEU A 65 3.98 11.10 -7.21
N ASP A 66 4.38 10.21 -8.12
CA ASP A 66 5.77 9.76 -8.24
C ASP A 66 6.69 10.93 -8.61
N GLU A 67 6.32 11.69 -9.64
CA GLU A 67 7.08 12.87 -10.08
C GLU A 67 7.08 13.96 -9.00
N MET A 68 5.94 14.19 -8.37
CA MET A 68 5.83 15.15 -7.26
C MET A 68 6.75 14.79 -6.10
N ALA A 69 6.81 13.50 -5.70
CA ALA A 69 7.67 13.05 -4.62
C ALA A 69 9.15 13.21 -4.99
N ARG A 70 9.51 12.88 -6.24
CA ARG A 70 10.87 13.06 -6.77
C ARG A 70 11.30 14.53 -6.75
N GLU A 71 10.42 15.45 -7.16
CA GLU A 71 10.68 16.88 -7.08
C GLU A 71 10.84 17.36 -5.64
N ALA A 72 9.98 16.90 -4.71
CA ALA A 72 10.02 17.28 -3.31
C ALA A 72 11.30 16.83 -2.57
N LEU A 73 11.96 15.78 -3.07
CA LEU A 73 13.22 15.27 -2.52
C LEU A 73 14.46 15.76 -3.27
N THR A 74 14.29 16.50 -4.37
CA THR A 74 15.42 17.02 -5.14
C THR A 74 16.20 18.03 -4.31
N GLY A 75 17.45 17.67 -3.97
CA GLY A 75 18.37 18.55 -3.24
C GLY A 75 18.20 18.53 -1.72
N VAL A 76 17.34 17.67 -1.18
CA VAL A 76 17.21 17.43 0.26
C VAL A 76 18.48 16.72 0.78
N ASP A 77 19.07 17.21 1.87
CA ASP A 77 20.12 16.48 2.57
C ASP A 77 19.51 15.37 3.44
N ILE A 78 19.68 14.12 3.04
CA ILE A 78 19.15 12.96 3.78
C ILE A 78 19.79 12.79 5.17
N GLN A 79 20.92 13.44 5.44
CA GLN A 79 21.57 13.45 6.75
C GLN A 79 21.04 14.56 7.66
N ASP A 80 20.30 15.54 7.12
CA ASP A 80 19.53 16.51 7.89
C ASP A 80 18.15 15.91 8.21
N SER A 81 17.98 15.47 9.45
CA SER A 81 16.73 14.84 9.90
C SER A 81 15.52 15.77 9.84
N ASP A 82 15.71 17.08 10.02
CA ASP A 82 14.61 18.04 10.06
C ASP A 82 14.17 18.38 8.62
N GLU A 83 15.14 18.58 7.71
CA GLU A 83 14.85 18.79 6.29
C GLU A 83 14.13 17.58 5.69
N LEU A 84 14.66 16.37 5.92
CA LEU A 84 14.06 15.14 5.42
C LEU A 84 12.67 14.90 5.99
N ALA A 85 12.47 15.14 7.29
CA ALA A 85 11.15 15.00 7.93
C ALA A 85 10.13 15.99 7.36
N SER A 86 10.54 17.23 7.04
CA SER A 86 9.68 18.23 6.41
C SER A 86 9.24 17.77 5.03
N SER A 87 10.18 17.37 4.16
CA SER A 87 9.88 16.90 2.82
C SER A 87 9.02 15.63 2.83
N ALA A 88 9.32 14.68 3.73
CA ALA A 88 8.52 13.48 3.93
C ALA A 88 7.07 13.82 4.32
N SER A 89 6.89 14.73 5.29
CA SER A 89 5.56 15.20 5.71
C SER A 89 4.79 15.82 4.55
N ASP A 90 5.42 16.67 3.75
CA ASP A 90 4.78 17.33 2.61
C ASP A 90 4.31 16.33 1.55
N ILE A 91 5.13 15.31 1.25
CA ILE A 91 4.77 14.24 0.32
C ILE A 91 3.57 13.45 0.85
N ARG A 92 3.62 13.02 2.12
CA ARG A 92 2.53 12.26 2.73
C ARG A 92 1.23 13.06 2.76
N GLN A 93 1.27 14.34 3.13
CA GLN A 93 0.08 15.21 3.12
C GLN A 93 -0.55 15.30 1.73
N ARG A 94 0.27 15.37 0.69
CA ARG A 94 -0.23 15.39 -0.70
C ARG A 94 -0.88 14.06 -1.07
N ILE A 95 -0.28 12.92 -0.70
CA ILE A 95 -0.86 11.59 -0.92
C ILE A 95 -2.24 11.47 -0.24
N VAL A 96 -2.33 11.75 1.06
CA VAL A 96 -3.60 11.61 1.81
C VAL A 96 -4.68 12.62 1.37
N SER A 97 -4.28 13.73 0.73
CA SER A 97 -5.23 14.72 0.20
C SER A 97 -5.94 14.26 -1.08
N LYS A 98 -5.41 13.24 -1.78
CA LYS A 98 -6.00 12.73 -3.03
C LYS A 98 -7.08 11.70 -2.75
N ASN A 99 -8.06 11.65 -3.64
CA ASN A 99 -9.16 10.69 -3.53
C ASN A 99 -8.79 9.38 -4.24
N ILE A 100 -9.18 8.26 -3.62
CA ILE A 100 -9.23 6.97 -4.30
C ILE A 100 -10.34 7.03 -5.36
N SER A 101 -10.12 6.42 -6.53
CA SER A 101 -11.13 6.36 -7.58
C SER A 101 -12.43 5.71 -7.07
N PRO A 102 -13.62 6.14 -7.54
CA PRO A 102 -14.89 5.58 -7.07
C PRO A 102 -14.99 4.06 -7.24
N ASP A 103 -14.43 3.52 -8.33
CA ASP A 103 -14.46 2.09 -8.63
C ASP A 103 -13.64 1.29 -7.61
N LEU A 104 -12.41 1.74 -7.30
CA LEU A 104 -11.56 1.09 -6.31
C LEU A 104 -12.14 1.22 -4.89
N ALA A 105 -12.68 2.40 -4.55
CA ALA A 105 -13.36 2.59 -3.27
C ALA A 105 -14.56 1.64 -3.14
N SER A 106 -15.35 1.46 -4.21
CA SER A 106 -16.47 0.53 -4.23
C SER A 106 -16.01 -0.92 -4.03
N ASP A 107 -14.93 -1.34 -4.67
CA ASP A 107 -14.36 -2.70 -4.51
C ASP A 107 -13.91 -2.95 -3.07
N ILE A 108 -13.14 -2.01 -2.48
CA ILE A 108 -12.71 -2.08 -1.07
C ILE A 108 -13.91 -2.20 -0.12
N LEU A 109 -14.94 -1.36 -0.31
CA LEU A 109 -16.11 -1.33 0.56
C LEU A 109 -16.99 -2.57 0.41
N GLN A 110 -17.06 -3.15 -0.79
CA GLN A 110 -17.74 -4.42 -1.01
C GLN A 110 -17.07 -5.55 -0.23
N LYS A 111 -15.73 -5.64 -0.28
CA LYS A 111 -14.98 -6.64 0.50
C LYS A 111 -15.12 -6.41 2.00
N TYR A 112 -15.01 -5.17 2.46
CA TYR A 112 -15.20 -4.82 3.87
C TYR A 112 -16.57 -5.23 4.38
N THR A 113 -17.64 -4.93 3.63
CA THR A 113 -19.00 -5.32 4.01
C THR A 113 -19.16 -6.84 4.07
N SER A 114 -18.50 -7.58 3.17
CA SER A 114 -18.54 -9.05 3.15
C SER A 114 -17.84 -9.73 4.33
N LEU A 115 -17.01 -9.00 5.09
CA LEU A 115 -16.43 -9.52 6.32
C LEU A 115 -17.48 -9.63 7.44
N GLU A 116 -18.62 -8.93 7.33
CA GLU A 116 -19.66 -8.87 8.36
C GLU A 116 -19.14 -8.45 9.75
N LYS A 117 -18.01 -7.73 9.79
CA LYS A 117 -17.37 -7.18 11.00
C LYS A 117 -17.62 -5.68 11.09
N GLY A 118 -17.78 -5.17 12.31
CA GLY A 118 -17.81 -3.71 12.55
C GLY A 118 -16.41 -3.08 12.53
N LEU A 119 -15.44 -3.71 13.21
CA LEU A 119 -14.08 -3.19 13.39
C LEU A 119 -13.07 -4.03 12.61
N VAL A 120 -12.16 -3.36 11.92
CA VAL A 120 -11.03 -3.99 11.21
C VAL A 120 -9.69 -3.33 11.58
N ALA A 121 -8.61 -4.06 11.36
CA ALA A 121 -7.25 -3.56 11.30
C ALA A 121 -6.83 -3.35 9.83
N VAL A 122 -6.23 -2.19 9.56
CA VAL A 122 -5.68 -1.83 8.24
C VAL A 122 -4.17 -1.73 8.37
N ARG A 123 -3.44 -2.50 7.57
CA ARG A 123 -2.00 -2.72 7.76
C ARG A 123 -1.27 -2.63 6.43
N SER A 124 -0.18 -1.88 6.39
CA SER A 124 0.73 -1.92 5.25
C SER A 124 1.35 -3.31 5.05
N SER A 125 1.61 -3.64 3.79
CA SER A 125 2.29 -4.84 3.32
C SER A 125 3.15 -4.45 2.13
N ALA A 126 4.41 -4.09 2.37
CA ALA A 126 5.32 -3.59 1.35
C ALA A 126 6.00 -4.73 0.58
N THR A 127 6.37 -4.48 -0.67
CA THR A 127 7.07 -5.45 -1.53
C THR A 127 8.54 -5.64 -1.15
N ALA A 128 9.17 -4.62 -0.58
CA ALA A 128 10.60 -4.61 -0.23
C ALA A 128 10.93 -5.26 1.12
N GLU A 129 9.95 -5.81 1.85
CA GLU A 129 10.14 -6.38 3.20
C GLU A 129 11.12 -7.56 3.26
N ASP A 130 11.29 -8.26 2.14
CA ASP A 130 12.11 -9.47 2.02
C ASP A 130 13.36 -9.28 1.13
N MET A 131 13.72 -8.04 0.77
CA MET A 131 14.96 -7.81 0.01
C MET A 131 16.18 -8.14 0.87
N ASP A 132 17.14 -8.90 0.31
CA ASP A 132 18.31 -9.49 0.99
C ASP A 132 19.17 -8.51 1.83
N ASN A 133 19.04 -7.19 1.61
CA ASN A 133 19.84 -6.15 2.25
C ASN A 133 19.04 -5.14 3.12
N GLY A 134 17.72 -5.26 3.24
CA GLY A 134 16.90 -4.25 3.89
C GLY A 134 15.75 -4.83 4.69
N SER A 135 15.96 -5.06 6.00
CA SER A 135 14.83 -5.18 6.91
C SER A 135 14.13 -3.83 7.02
N PHE A 136 13.17 -3.55 6.14
CA PHE A 136 12.14 -2.51 6.36
C PHE A 136 11.12 -2.93 7.44
N ALA A 137 11.42 -4.02 8.16
CA ALA A 137 10.66 -4.55 9.27
C ALA A 137 10.64 -3.55 10.43
N GLY A 138 9.47 -2.94 10.68
CA GLY A 138 9.22 -2.08 11.84
C GLY A 138 8.72 -0.67 11.52
N GLN A 139 8.67 -0.27 10.25
CA GLN A 139 8.18 1.07 9.82
C GLN A 139 6.75 1.03 9.31
N GLN A 140 5.92 0.16 9.87
CA GLN A 140 4.67 -0.21 9.23
C GLN A 140 3.47 0.25 10.01
N ASP A 141 2.77 1.21 9.43
CA ASP A 141 1.54 1.72 9.98
C ASP A 141 0.47 0.62 10.05
N THR A 142 -0.09 0.52 11.25
CA THR A 142 -1.21 -0.35 11.57
C THR A 142 -2.27 0.51 12.22
N TYR A 143 -3.41 0.63 11.56
CA TYR A 143 -4.57 1.34 12.07
C TYR A 143 -5.53 0.30 12.63
N LEU A 144 -5.82 0.39 13.93
CA LEU A 144 -6.68 -0.54 14.65
C LEU A 144 -8.06 0.07 14.90
N ASN A 145 -9.07 -0.78 15.03
CA ASN A 145 -10.45 -0.39 15.31
C ASN A 145 -11.02 0.58 14.27
N VAL A 146 -10.67 0.39 13.00
CA VAL A 146 -11.18 1.18 11.88
C VAL A 146 -12.62 0.76 11.59
N GLU A 147 -13.54 1.73 11.53
CA GLU A 147 -14.97 1.47 11.32
C GLU A 147 -15.56 2.33 10.20
N GLY A 148 -16.33 1.69 9.33
CA GLY A 148 -17.10 2.37 8.31
C GLY A 148 -16.26 2.88 7.13
N ALA A 149 -16.98 3.36 6.12
CA ALA A 149 -16.39 3.64 4.81
C ALA A 149 -15.33 4.76 4.83
N VAL A 150 -15.58 5.82 5.61
CA VAL A 150 -14.70 7.00 5.63
C VAL A 150 -13.37 6.67 6.29
N GLU A 151 -13.40 6.02 7.46
CA GLU A 151 -12.17 5.67 8.17
C GLU A 151 -11.37 4.60 7.41
N LEU A 152 -12.05 3.62 6.79
CA LEU A 152 -11.38 2.58 6.02
C LEU A 152 -10.62 3.17 4.81
N ILE A 153 -11.27 4.01 4.01
CA ILE A 153 -10.63 4.65 2.86
C ILE A 153 -9.52 5.62 3.30
N GLY A 154 -9.69 6.29 4.44
CA GLY A 154 -8.64 7.06 5.09
C GLY A 154 -7.42 6.20 5.40
N ALA A 155 -7.61 5.13 6.18
CA ALA A 155 -6.54 4.25 6.62
C ALA A 155 -5.80 3.56 5.46
N VAL A 156 -6.50 3.21 4.37
CA VAL A 156 -5.84 2.67 3.16
C VAL A 156 -4.89 3.70 2.54
N ARG A 157 -5.32 4.97 2.42
CA ARG A 157 -4.44 6.05 1.93
C ARG A 157 -3.30 6.35 2.88
N ASP A 158 -3.55 6.29 4.19
CA ASP A 158 -2.51 6.52 5.19
C ASP A 158 -1.45 5.40 5.12
N CYS A 159 -1.86 4.14 4.94
CA CYS A 159 -0.92 3.05 4.64
C CYS A 159 -0.12 3.30 3.34
N TRP A 160 -0.72 3.84 2.29
CA TRP A 160 0.02 4.22 1.09
C TRP A 160 0.95 5.41 1.30
N ALA A 161 0.60 6.34 2.18
CA ALA A 161 1.49 7.44 2.53
C ALA A 161 2.69 6.95 3.37
N SER A 162 2.55 5.84 4.11
CA SER A 162 3.60 5.33 4.99
C SER A 162 4.88 4.91 4.26
N VAL A 163 4.82 4.60 2.95
CA VAL A 163 6.06 4.38 2.18
C VAL A 163 6.92 5.63 2.10
N PHE A 164 6.37 6.82 2.29
CA PHE A 164 7.10 8.10 2.34
C PHE A 164 7.31 8.60 3.78
N GLU A 165 7.37 7.70 4.77
CA GLU A 165 7.93 8.06 6.07
C GLU A 165 9.41 8.47 5.93
N ALA A 166 9.86 9.44 6.73
CA ALA A 166 11.21 10.01 6.60
C ALA A 166 12.29 8.92 6.70
N ARG A 167 12.07 7.95 7.60
CA ARG A 167 12.97 6.81 7.74
C ARG A 167 12.96 5.89 6.51
N ALA A 168 11.80 5.67 5.91
CA ALA A 168 11.67 4.83 4.72
C ALA A 168 12.34 5.49 3.50
N ILE A 169 12.24 6.82 3.40
CA ILE A 169 12.96 7.60 2.38
C ILE A 169 14.46 7.52 2.62
N PHE A 170 14.93 7.78 3.85
CA PHE A 170 16.34 7.66 4.23
C PHE A 170 16.93 6.30 3.84
N ASP A 171 16.26 5.22 4.25
CA ASP A 171 16.75 3.86 3.99
C ASP A 171 16.83 3.55 2.49
N ARG A 172 15.93 4.11 1.67
CA ARG A 172 15.96 3.95 0.21
C ARG A 172 17.05 4.79 -0.46
N GLU A 173 17.23 6.03 -0.03
CA GLU A 173 18.29 6.92 -0.53
C GLU A 173 19.68 6.35 -0.24
N GLU A 174 19.92 5.84 0.98
CA GLU A 174 21.17 5.16 1.35
C GLU A 174 21.46 3.92 0.48
N GLN A 175 20.41 3.25 0.00
CA GLN A 175 20.52 2.07 -0.85
C GLN A 175 20.51 2.41 -2.35
N GLY A 176 20.29 3.67 -2.72
CA GLY A 176 20.13 4.10 -4.11
C GLY A 176 18.90 3.49 -4.80
N ILE A 177 17.84 3.18 -4.04
CA ILE A 177 16.59 2.62 -4.54
C ILE A 177 15.65 3.76 -4.93
N ASP A 178 15.23 3.78 -6.19
CA ASP A 178 14.23 4.76 -6.66
C ASP A 178 12.90 4.54 -5.93
N HIS A 179 12.28 5.62 -5.47
CA HIS A 179 11.04 5.55 -4.70
C HIS A 179 9.86 4.98 -5.51
N SER A 180 9.90 5.12 -6.84
CA SER A 180 8.93 4.53 -7.76
C SER A 180 9.10 3.01 -7.94
N GLU A 181 10.16 2.41 -7.41
CA GLU A 181 10.37 0.95 -7.44
C GLU A 181 9.77 0.21 -6.24
N VAL A 182 9.33 0.93 -5.20
CA VAL A 182 8.78 0.31 -3.98
C VAL A 182 7.27 0.41 -3.95
N ASP A 183 6.61 -0.73 -4.15
CA ASP A 183 5.16 -0.84 -4.10
C ASP A 183 4.69 -1.27 -2.71
N ILE A 184 3.44 -0.89 -2.40
CA ILE A 184 2.77 -1.25 -1.15
C ILE A 184 1.35 -1.76 -1.42
N ALA A 185 1.04 -2.91 -0.82
CA ALA A 185 -0.31 -3.41 -0.67
C ALA A 185 -0.83 -3.09 0.74
N VAL A 186 -2.14 -3.26 0.95
CA VAL A 186 -2.79 -3.03 2.24
C VAL A 186 -3.62 -4.24 2.63
N VAL A 187 -3.39 -4.77 3.83
CA VAL A 187 -4.19 -5.85 4.42
C VAL A 187 -5.30 -5.24 5.27
N VAL A 188 -6.52 -5.71 5.10
CA VAL A 188 -7.71 -5.35 5.89
C VAL A 188 -8.26 -6.61 6.55
N GLN A 189 -8.32 -6.66 7.89
CA GLN A 189 -8.68 -7.85 8.69
C GLN A 189 -9.54 -7.56 9.91
#